data_AF-A0AAN8M7X0-F1
#
_entry.id   AF-A0AAN8M7X0-F1
#
_cell.length_a   1.000
_cell.length_b   1.000
_cell.length_c   1.000
_cell.angle_alpha   90.00
_cell.angle_beta   90.00
_cell.angle_gamma   90.00
#
_symmetry.space_group_name_H-M   'P 1'
#
loop_
_entity.id
_entity.type
_entity.pdbx_description
1 polymer ?
#
loop_
_entity_poly.entity_id
_entity_poly.type
_entity_poly.pdbx_seq_one_letter_code
_entity_poly.pdbx_strand_id
1 'polypeptide(L)'
;MSSIDPYQYIIVEQQFSHKFRVKVVRAENVTKGALGDLLDTPDPYVELFIPTSPESRKRTRHIDNDINPEWNETFDFILDPNQENLLEITLMDANYVMDEKLGTTSYNVSKMLKTGQTETVPFLIGKATNVYLEMALEVCTKLDLRFSLALCDKEKLFRQARREKVTLGIKKLLDMEKPRFLPSTPQEVPVIAIVGSGGGFRAMVGFSGVMKALYESGVLDCATYIAGLSGSTWYMSTLFSHPEFPSKGPKEINAELMKSVSSNPLRLLLPQHITNYIQALWSKKANGQPVTFTDIFGMLIGETLIPARMDTKLSELHEKVNEAQCPLPLFTCLHVKPDVSELMFADWVEFSPFEIGMAKYGTFMTPDLFGSKFFMGTAVKRYEENPLHFLMGVWGSAFSILFNRVLGVKDTVGGEHYGGRA
;
A
#
# COMPACT_ATOMS: atom_id res chain seq x y z
N MET A 1 23.10 13.65 -25.28
CA MET A 1 22.22 12.80 -26.11
C MET A 1 21.06 12.38 -25.23
N SER A 2 19.85 12.80 -25.55
CA SER A 2 18.64 12.43 -24.81
C SER A 2 18.51 10.91 -24.77
N SER A 3 18.72 10.31 -23.61
CA SER A 3 18.57 8.87 -23.37
C SER A 3 17.09 8.53 -23.40
N ILE A 4 16.54 8.39 -24.60
CA ILE A 4 15.21 7.80 -24.76
C ILE A 4 15.38 6.34 -24.34
N ASP A 5 14.69 5.98 -23.26
CA ASP A 5 14.67 4.61 -22.76
C ASP A 5 14.10 3.71 -23.87
N PRO A 6 14.82 2.66 -24.31
CA PRO A 6 14.40 1.77 -25.38
C PRO A 6 13.23 0.87 -24.98
N TYR A 7 12.45 1.22 -23.95
CA TYR A 7 11.17 0.62 -23.61
C TYR A 7 10.04 1.66 -23.43
N GLN A 8 10.34 2.95 -23.65
CA GLN A 8 9.38 4.06 -23.55
C GLN A 8 8.63 4.32 -24.86
N TYR A 9 8.31 3.27 -25.63
CA TYR A 9 7.52 3.41 -26.87
C TYR A 9 6.02 3.47 -26.61
N ILE A 10 5.58 3.04 -25.43
CA ILE A 10 4.19 3.10 -25.00
C ILE A 10 4.05 4.33 -24.10
N ILE A 11 3.35 5.33 -24.63
CA ILE A 11 2.98 6.53 -23.89
C ILE A 11 1.65 6.23 -23.20
N VAL A 12 1.66 6.20 -21.87
CA VAL A 12 0.43 6.17 -21.09
C VAL A 12 -0.12 7.59 -21.08
N GLU A 13 -1.32 7.80 -21.65
CA GLU A 13 -2.00 9.10 -21.62
C GLU A 13 -2.31 9.47 -20.16
N GLN A 14 -1.95 10.68 -19.76
CA GLN A 14 -2.16 11.17 -18.40
C GLN A 14 -3.26 12.22 -18.41
N GLN A 15 -4.29 11.98 -17.60
CA GLN A 15 -5.27 12.99 -17.24
C GLN A 15 -4.85 13.64 -15.93
N PHE A 16 -4.61 14.95 -15.96
CA PHE A 16 -4.27 15.70 -14.76
C PHE A 16 -5.53 15.99 -13.95
N SER A 17 -5.44 15.77 -12.64
CA SER A 17 -6.48 16.20 -11.70
C SER A 17 -6.26 17.67 -11.30
N HIS A 18 -7.29 18.27 -10.71
CA HIS A 18 -7.15 19.54 -10.01
C HIS A 18 -7.10 19.33 -8.50
N LYS A 19 -6.23 20.08 -7.82
CA LYS A 19 -6.23 20.21 -6.36
C LYS A 19 -7.05 21.42 -5.98
N PHE A 20 -8.20 21.17 -5.37
CA PHE A 20 -9.08 22.20 -4.84
C PHE A 20 -8.87 22.33 -3.34
N ARG A 21 -8.31 23.47 -2.92
CA ARG A 21 -8.06 23.80 -1.52
C ARG A 21 -9.16 24.74 -1.03
N VAL A 22 -9.75 24.40 0.12
CA VAL A 22 -10.78 25.19 0.79
C VAL A 22 -10.34 25.45 2.22
N LYS A 23 -10.15 26.71 2.58
CA LYS A 23 -9.97 27.14 3.97
C LYS A 23 -11.29 27.69 4.48
N VAL A 24 -11.86 27.02 5.49
CA VAL A 24 -13.01 27.51 6.24
C VAL A 24 -12.50 28.53 7.24
N VAL A 25 -12.74 29.81 6.97
CA VAL A 25 -12.15 30.90 7.76
C VAL A 25 -12.97 31.12 9.02
N ARG A 26 -14.23 31.55 8.86
CA ARG A 26 -15.10 31.99 9.95
C ARG A 26 -16.56 32.08 9.52
N ALA A 27 -17.47 32.19 10.47
CA ALA A 27 -18.86 32.58 10.23
C ALA A 27 -19.25 33.82 11.04
N GLU A 28 -20.31 34.52 10.61
CA GLU A 28 -20.90 35.65 11.31
C GLU A 28 -22.40 35.45 11.48
N ASN A 29 -22.93 35.83 12.64
CA ASN A 29 -24.35 35.81 12.97
C ASN A 29 -25.00 34.42 12.84
N VAL A 30 -24.33 33.37 13.34
CA VAL A 30 -24.92 32.04 13.43
C VAL A 30 -26.14 32.08 14.35
N THR A 31 -27.27 31.52 13.89
CA THR A 31 -28.54 31.55 14.63
C THR A 31 -29.42 30.36 14.26
N LYS A 32 -30.07 29.78 15.26
CA LYS A 32 -31.21 28.83 15.15
C LYS A 32 -32.55 29.58 15.12
N GLY A 33 -32.51 30.91 15.15
CA GLY A 33 -33.64 31.81 15.38
C GLY A 33 -33.76 32.16 16.87
N ALA A 34 -34.41 33.30 17.17
CA ALA A 34 -34.42 33.90 18.51
C ALA A 34 -34.88 32.98 19.66
N LEU A 35 -35.81 32.05 19.39
CA LEU A 35 -36.28 31.07 20.37
C LEU A 35 -35.30 29.90 20.54
N GLY A 36 -34.61 29.49 19.47
CA GLY A 36 -33.60 28.42 19.50
C GLY A 36 -32.34 28.89 20.24
N ASP A 37 -31.84 30.08 19.90
CA ASP A 37 -30.62 30.64 20.50
C ASP A 37 -30.77 30.92 22.02
N LEU A 38 -32.00 31.15 22.50
CA LEU A 38 -32.29 31.33 23.92
C LEU A 38 -32.24 30.01 24.70
N LEU A 39 -32.60 28.90 24.04
CA LEU A 39 -32.60 27.57 24.64
C LEU A 39 -31.20 26.95 24.59
N ASP A 40 -30.48 27.18 23.50
CA ASP A 40 -29.20 26.58 23.23
C ASP A 40 -28.38 27.47 22.30
N THR A 41 -27.25 27.99 22.79
CA THR A 41 -26.37 28.84 21.98
C THR A 41 -25.67 27.93 20.95
N PRO A 42 -25.62 28.31 19.66
CA PRO A 42 -25.04 27.45 18.65
C PRO A 42 -23.60 26.98 18.95
N ASP A 43 -23.33 25.71 18.68
CA ASP A 43 -22.00 25.07 18.69
C ASP A 43 -21.55 24.77 17.24
N PRO A 44 -21.24 25.80 16.42
CA PRO A 44 -21.20 25.62 14.98
C PRO A 44 -19.97 24.88 14.47
N TYR A 45 -20.19 24.09 13.43
CA TYR A 45 -19.14 23.57 12.54
C TYR A 45 -19.61 23.55 11.09
N VAL A 46 -18.65 23.53 10.16
CA VAL A 46 -18.94 23.47 8.72
C VAL A 46 -18.59 22.08 8.19
N GLU A 47 -19.52 21.50 7.44
CA GLU A 47 -19.31 20.29 6.66
C GLU A 47 -19.19 20.65 5.17
N LEU A 48 -18.14 20.14 4.54
CA LEU A 48 -17.85 20.26 3.11
C LEU A 48 -18.06 18.92 2.44
N PHE A 49 -18.81 18.91 1.34
CA PHE A 49 -19.08 17.69 0.57
C PHE A 49 -18.94 17.92 -0.95
N ILE A 50 -18.15 17.07 -1.61
CA ILE A 50 -18.02 17.06 -3.08
C ILE A 50 -18.30 15.63 -3.58
N PRO A 51 -19.49 15.34 -4.14
CA PRO A 51 -19.89 13.98 -4.53
C PRO A 51 -18.92 13.28 -5.49
N THR A 52 -18.30 14.05 -6.39
CA THR A 52 -17.38 13.58 -7.43
C THR A 52 -15.94 13.34 -6.93
N SER A 53 -15.61 13.79 -5.72
CA SER A 53 -14.29 13.63 -5.12
C SER A 53 -14.21 12.34 -4.29
N PRO A 54 -13.08 11.62 -4.29
CA PRO A 54 -12.80 10.63 -3.25
C PRO A 54 -12.68 11.32 -1.87
N GLU A 55 -12.96 10.59 -0.77
CA GLU A 55 -13.04 11.17 0.59
C GLU A 55 -13.87 12.48 0.59
N SER A 56 -15.03 12.41 -0.06
CA SER A 56 -15.87 13.55 -0.46
C SER A 56 -16.33 14.43 0.69
N ARG A 57 -16.36 13.92 1.93
CA ARG A 57 -16.90 14.61 3.11
C ARG A 57 -15.81 14.97 4.09
N LYS A 58 -15.73 16.24 4.48
CA LYS A 58 -14.78 16.79 5.47
C LYS A 58 -15.53 17.76 6.37
N ARG A 59 -15.09 17.94 7.62
CA ARG A 59 -15.71 18.89 8.55
C ARG A 59 -14.66 19.61 9.39
N THR A 60 -14.98 20.83 9.81
CA THR A 60 -14.23 21.54 10.86
C THR A 60 -14.50 20.93 12.23
N ARG A 61 -13.72 21.36 13.23
CA ARG A 61 -14.11 21.24 14.64
C ARG A 61 -15.33 22.12 14.90
N HIS A 62 -16.12 21.75 15.91
CA HIS A 62 -17.12 22.68 16.46
C HIS A 62 -16.45 23.64 17.44
N ILE A 63 -17.06 24.81 17.62
CA ILE A 63 -16.67 25.79 18.62
C ILE A 63 -17.88 25.98 19.54
N ASP A 64 -17.68 25.78 20.83
CA ASP A 64 -18.77 25.82 21.80
C ASP A 64 -19.31 27.23 21.99
N ASN A 65 -20.63 27.39 21.91
CA ASN A 65 -21.40 28.58 22.26
C ASN A 65 -20.92 29.87 21.57
N ASP A 66 -20.57 29.79 20.29
CA ASP A 66 -20.02 30.92 19.53
C ASP A 66 -20.82 31.20 18.25
N ILE A 67 -21.44 32.38 18.19
CA ILE A 67 -22.22 32.83 17.03
C ILE A 67 -21.36 33.50 15.93
N ASN A 68 -20.06 33.74 16.20
CA ASN A 68 -19.10 34.29 15.25
C ASN A 68 -17.80 33.44 15.24
N PRO A 69 -17.90 32.12 14.98
CA PRO A 69 -16.79 31.19 15.10
C PRO A 69 -15.67 31.47 14.09
N GLU A 70 -14.41 31.30 14.50
CA GLU A 70 -13.23 31.32 13.62
C GLU A 70 -12.51 29.96 13.63
N TRP A 71 -12.65 29.18 12.55
CA TRP A 71 -12.03 27.85 12.46
C TRP A 71 -10.62 27.90 11.87
N ASN A 72 -10.41 28.68 10.82
CA ASN A 72 -9.15 28.73 10.06
C ASN A 72 -8.61 27.35 9.61
N GLU A 73 -9.50 26.39 9.35
CA GLU A 73 -9.14 25.02 8.96
C GLU A 73 -9.08 24.86 7.44
N THR A 74 -8.05 24.17 6.94
CA THR A 74 -7.82 23.98 5.50
C THR A 74 -8.02 22.53 5.08
N PHE A 75 -8.75 22.34 3.99
CA PHE A 75 -9.08 21.05 3.42
C PHE A 75 -8.69 21.00 1.95
N ASP A 76 -8.08 19.88 1.54
CA ASP A 76 -7.73 19.62 0.14
C ASP A 76 -8.66 18.54 -0.44
N PHE A 77 -9.12 18.75 -1.67
CA PHE A 77 -9.87 17.80 -2.51
C PHE A 77 -9.13 17.60 -3.84
N ILE A 78 -9.20 16.38 -4.39
CA ILE A 78 -8.67 16.09 -5.73
C ILE A 78 -9.87 15.88 -6.66
N LEU A 79 -9.94 16.69 -7.71
CA LEU A 79 -11.08 16.78 -8.61
C LEU A 79 -10.72 16.31 -10.02
N ASP A 80 -11.66 15.65 -10.68
CA ASP A 80 -11.60 15.39 -12.11
C ASP A 80 -12.10 16.63 -12.87
N PRO A 81 -11.26 17.29 -13.69
CA PRO A 81 -11.68 18.47 -14.45
C PRO A 81 -12.78 18.20 -15.49
N ASN A 82 -13.01 16.92 -15.84
CA ASN A 82 -14.05 16.54 -16.80
C ASN A 82 -15.42 16.35 -16.16
N GLN A 83 -15.52 16.44 -14.83
CA GLN A 83 -16.79 16.33 -14.09
C GLN A 83 -17.28 17.69 -13.62
N GLU A 84 -18.60 17.81 -13.44
CA GLU A 84 -19.18 18.98 -12.79
C GLU A 84 -19.00 18.88 -11.26
N ASN A 85 -17.89 19.46 -10.77
CA ASN A 85 -17.56 19.45 -9.35
C ASN A 85 -18.36 20.54 -8.61
N LEU A 86 -19.32 20.12 -7.79
CA LEU A 86 -20.12 20.96 -6.91
C LEU A 86 -19.66 20.80 -5.45
N LEU A 87 -19.26 21.90 -4.82
CA LEU A 87 -19.00 21.96 -3.39
C LEU A 87 -20.31 22.26 -2.66
N GLU A 88 -20.81 21.30 -1.89
CA GLU A 88 -21.88 21.52 -0.92
C GLU A 88 -21.27 21.97 0.41
N ILE A 89 -21.81 23.05 0.97
CA ILE A 89 -21.36 23.68 2.21
C ILE A 89 -22.55 23.63 3.16
N THR A 90 -22.42 22.88 4.25
CA THR A 90 -23.49 22.74 5.25
C THR A 90 -23.01 23.31 6.58
N LEU A 91 -23.75 24.27 7.12
CA LEU A 91 -23.53 24.75 8.47
C LEU A 91 -24.34 23.86 9.42
N MET A 92 -23.65 23.30 10.39
CA MET A 92 -24.18 22.39 11.39
C MET A 92 -23.99 22.99 12.77
N ASP A 93 -24.79 22.51 13.70
CA ASP A 93 -24.75 22.80 15.11
C ASP A 93 -24.59 21.48 15.88
N ALA A 94 -23.52 21.36 16.66
CA ALA A 94 -23.22 20.14 17.40
C ALA A 94 -24.16 19.99 18.59
N ASN A 95 -24.72 18.80 18.79
CA ASN A 95 -25.63 18.52 19.91
C ASN A 95 -25.30 17.18 20.55
N TYR A 96 -25.60 17.04 21.85
CA TYR A 96 -25.35 15.78 22.58
C TYR A 96 -26.08 14.56 22.00
N VAL A 97 -27.26 14.77 21.41
CA VAL A 97 -28.12 13.69 20.90
C VAL A 97 -27.99 13.54 19.39
N MET A 98 -28.22 14.64 18.65
CA MET A 98 -28.17 14.64 17.19
C MET A 98 -27.89 16.06 16.69
N ASP A 99 -26.81 16.21 15.93
CA ASP A 99 -26.43 17.49 15.35
C ASP A 99 -27.56 18.08 14.48
N GLU A 100 -27.78 19.38 14.62
CA GLU A 100 -28.81 20.10 13.88
C GLU A 100 -28.19 20.75 12.63
N LYS A 101 -28.91 20.67 11.51
CA LYS A 101 -28.52 21.32 10.26
C LYS A 101 -29.13 22.71 10.19
N LEU A 102 -28.30 23.75 10.27
CA LEU A 102 -28.73 25.16 10.18
C LEU A 102 -29.01 25.58 8.73
N GLY A 103 -28.29 25.01 7.76
CA GLY A 103 -28.56 25.22 6.35
C GLY A 103 -27.48 24.67 5.42
N THR A 104 -27.78 24.65 4.12
CA THR A 104 -26.84 24.24 3.07
C THR A 104 -26.85 25.25 1.95
N THR A 105 -25.68 25.47 1.35
CA THR A 105 -25.53 26.13 0.06
C THR A 105 -24.58 25.32 -0.82
N SER A 106 -24.42 25.73 -2.08
CA SER A 106 -23.55 25.03 -3.02
C SER A 106 -22.77 26.01 -3.90
N TYR A 107 -21.58 25.58 -4.33
CA TYR A 107 -20.67 26.35 -5.17
C TYR A 107 -20.14 25.48 -6.31
N ASN A 108 -20.33 25.92 -7.55
CA ASN A 108 -19.88 25.18 -8.73
C ASN A 108 -18.43 25.53 -9.05
N VAL A 109 -17.50 24.73 -8.51
CA VAL A 109 -16.05 24.95 -8.64
C VAL A 109 -15.63 25.02 -10.10
N SER A 110 -16.21 24.16 -10.94
CA SER A 110 -15.82 23.99 -12.34
C SER A 110 -16.17 25.21 -13.21
N LYS A 111 -17.24 25.93 -12.87
CA LYS A 111 -17.70 27.11 -13.63
C LYS A 111 -17.19 28.43 -13.06
N MET A 112 -16.98 28.48 -11.75
CA MET A 112 -16.79 29.75 -11.04
C MET A 112 -15.33 30.04 -10.70
N LEU A 113 -14.48 29.02 -10.52
CA LEU A 113 -13.08 29.21 -10.11
C LEU A 113 -12.12 28.79 -11.21
N LYS A 114 -11.18 29.67 -11.58
CA LYS A 114 -10.13 29.34 -12.56
C LYS A 114 -8.88 28.81 -11.87
N THR A 115 -8.13 27.97 -12.57
CA THR A 115 -6.85 27.45 -12.07
C THR A 115 -5.85 28.58 -11.83
N GLY A 116 -5.12 28.51 -10.71
CA GLY A 116 -4.16 29.53 -10.28
C GLY A 116 -4.78 30.75 -9.59
N GLN A 117 -6.10 30.78 -9.39
CA GLN A 117 -6.78 31.85 -8.65
C GLN A 117 -7.08 31.40 -7.22
N THR A 118 -7.01 32.36 -6.29
CA THR A 118 -7.50 32.25 -4.92
C THR A 118 -8.59 33.30 -4.72
N GLU A 119 -9.76 32.87 -4.25
CA GLU A 119 -10.90 33.75 -4.00
C GLU A 119 -11.43 33.54 -2.58
N THR A 120 -11.75 34.64 -1.90
CA THR A 120 -12.50 34.59 -0.63
C THR A 120 -13.95 34.90 -0.93
N VAL A 121 -14.82 33.91 -0.70
CA VAL A 121 -16.24 34.00 -1.05
C VAL A 121 -17.09 33.92 0.23
N PRO A 122 -17.96 34.92 0.48
CA PRO A 122 -18.97 34.83 1.52
C PRO A 122 -20.17 34.01 1.02
N PHE A 123 -20.64 33.10 1.87
CA PHE A 123 -21.77 32.22 1.62
C PHE A 123 -22.88 32.52 2.62
N LEU A 124 -24.00 33.03 2.13
CA LEU A 124 -25.21 33.20 2.95
C LEU A 124 -25.87 31.83 3.16
N ILE A 125 -25.95 31.40 4.42
CA ILE A 125 -26.59 30.16 4.84
C ILE A 125 -27.77 30.50 5.76
N GLY A 126 -28.93 29.89 5.49
CA GLY A 126 -30.16 30.22 6.19
C GLY A 126 -30.65 31.63 5.82
N LYS A 127 -30.99 32.44 6.83
CA LYS A 127 -31.54 33.80 6.62
C LYS A 127 -30.56 34.94 6.90
N ALA A 128 -29.53 34.71 7.71
CA ALA A 128 -28.68 35.79 8.23
C ALA A 128 -27.19 35.44 8.36
N THR A 129 -26.83 34.15 8.31
CA THR A 129 -25.48 33.69 8.62
C THR A 129 -24.59 33.76 7.39
N ASN A 130 -23.44 34.45 7.48
CA ASN A 130 -22.43 34.42 6.43
C ASN A 130 -21.29 33.50 6.84
N VAL A 131 -20.94 32.53 5.98
CA VAL A 131 -19.75 31.69 6.14
C VAL A 131 -18.70 32.11 5.11
N TYR A 132 -17.48 32.40 5.55
CA TYR A 132 -16.40 32.86 4.68
C TYR A 132 -15.45 31.70 4.38
N LEU A 133 -15.34 31.35 3.09
CA LEU A 133 -14.38 30.36 2.61
C LEU A 133 -13.34 31.03 1.71
N GLU A 134 -12.08 30.70 1.91
CA GLU A 134 -11.00 31.00 0.95
C GLU A 134 -10.75 29.74 0.12
N MET A 135 -10.84 29.87 -1.20
CA MET A 135 -10.83 28.76 -2.14
C MET A 135 -9.75 28.96 -3.19
N ALA A 136 -8.97 27.92 -3.47
CA ALA A 136 -7.94 27.92 -4.50
C ALA A 136 -8.00 26.64 -5.35
N LEU A 137 -7.75 26.78 -6.64
CA LEU A 137 -7.72 25.66 -7.58
C LEU A 137 -6.37 25.58 -8.28
N GLU A 138 -5.67 24.46 -8.13
CA GLU A 138 -4.35 24.23 -8.72
C GLU A 138 -4.39 22.99 -9.62
N VAL A 139 -3.53 22.93 -10.64
CA VAL A 139 -3.37 21.72 -11.48
C VAL A 139 -2.39 20.78 -10.81
N CYS A 140 -2.78 19.52 -10.60
CA CYS A 140 -1.90 18.47 -10.09
C CYS A 140 -0.95 17.99 -11.19
N THR A 141 0.23 18.58 -11.27
CA THR A 141 1.24 18.18 -12.27
C THR A 141 2.12 17.00 -11.83
N LYS A 142 2.23 16.77 -10.52
CA LYS A 142 3.02 15.67 -9.95
C LYS A 142 2.10 14.54 -9.49
N LEU A 143 2.20 13.41 -10.17
CA LEU A 143 1.51 12.18 -9.81
C LEU A 143 2.34 11.39 -8.79
N ASP A 144 1.65 10.67 -7.91
CA ASP A 144 2.26 9.73 -6.97
C ASP A 144 2.46 8.35 -7.61
N LEU A 145 1.68 8.02 -8.66
CA LEU A 145 1.89 6.85 -9.50
C LEU A 145 2.90 7.14 -10.62
N ARG A 146 3.77 6.17 -10.86
CA ARG A 146 4.70 6.14 -12.00
C ARG A 146 4.05 5.38 -13.15
N PHE A 147 3.99 6.02 -14.31
CA PHE A 147 3.45 5.44 -15.55
C PHE A 147 4.56 5.26 -16.59
N SER A 148 5.16 4.08 -16.65
CA SER A 148 6.12 3.69 -17.69
C SER A 148 6.44 2.19 -17.60
N LEU A 149 6.67 1.57 -18.76
CA LEU A 149 7.09 0.17 -18.89
C LEU A 149 8.58 -0.05 -18.62
N ALA A 150 9.36 1.02 -18.54
CA ALA A 150 10.76 0.93 -18.17
C ALA A 150 10.94 0.62 -16.68
N LEU A 151 12.11 0.09 -16.33
CA LEU A 151 12.53 -0.04 -14.93
C LEU A 151 12.62 1.35 -14.25
N CYS A 152 12.32 1.41 -12.96
CA CYS A 152 12.58 2.62 -12.18
C CYS A 152 14.08 2.94 -12.09
N ASP A 153 14.39 4.20 -11.78
CA ASP A 153 15.78 4.66 -11.71
C ASP A 153 16.58 3.94 -10.62
N LYS A 154 15.94 3.61 -9.49
CA LYS A 154 16.58 2.82 -8.41
C LYS A 154 17.01 1.45 -8.91
N GLU A 155 16.18 0.75 -9.68
CA GLU A 155 16.54 -0.54 -10.25
C GLU A 155 17.60 -0.42 -11.35
N LYS A 156 17.54 0.60 -12.21
CA LYS A 156 18.58 0.86 -13.22
C LYS A 156 19.95 1.07 -12.57
N LEU A 157 20.01 1.88 -11.52
CA LEU A 157 21.23 2.12 -10.73
C LEU A 157 21.70 0.84 -10.03
N PHE A 158 20.78 0.08 -9.42
CA PHE A 158 21.09 -1.22 -8.83
C PHE A 158 21.72 -2.17 -9.86
N ARG A 159 21.13 -2.31 -11.05
CA ARG A 159 21.66 -3.19 -12.11
C ARG A 159 23.04 -2.76 -12.58
N GLN A 160 23.28 -1.45 -12.68
CA GLN A 160 24.59 -0.92 -13.04
C GLN A 160 25.65 -1.32 -12.01
N ALA A 161 25.36 -1.14 -10.71
CA ALA A 161 26.28 -1.52 -9.63
C ALA A 161 26.43 -3.04 -9.48
N ARG A 162 25.32 -3.79 -9.53
CA ARG A 162 25.30 -5.26 -9.35
C ARG A 162 26.09 -5.98 -10.41
N ARG A 163 26.14 -5.44 -11.63
CA ARG A 163 26.88 -6.02 -12.76
C ARG A 163 28.37 -6.19 -12.46
N GLU A 164 28.99 -5.25 -11.75
CA GLU A 164 30.40 -5.38 -11.35
C GLU A 164 30.59 -6.53 -10.35
N LYS A 165 29.69 -6.64 -9.37
CA LYS A 165 29.68 -7.74 -8.38
C LYS A 165 29.47 -9.10 -9.05
N VAL A 166 28.52 -9.19 -9.98
CA VAL A 166 28.25 -10.42 -10.76
C VAL A 166 29.46 -10.81 -11.61
N THR A 167 30.14 -9.85 -12.23
CA THR A 167 31.37 -10.11 -12.99
C THR A 167 32.44 -10.75 -12.09
N LEU A 168 32.63 -10.21 -10.89
CA LEU A 168 33.58 -10.77 -9.92
C LEU A 168 33.14 -12.16 -9.42
N GLY A 169 31.85 -12.34 -9.14
CA GLY A 169 31.26 -13.63 -8.76
C GLY A 169 31.51 -14.71 -9.81
N ILE A 170 31.22 -14.42 -11.09
CA ILE A 170 31.44 -15.35 -12.21
C ILE A 170 32.92 -15.69 -12.36
N LYS A 171 33.81 -14.70 -12.26
CA LYS A 171 35.27 -14.91 -12.30
C LYS A 171 35.74 -15.87 -11.21
N LYS A 172 35.24 -15.67 -9.98
CA LYS A 172 35.59 -16.51 -8.82
C LYS A 172 35.00 -17.92 -8.93
N LEU A 173 33.76 -18.05 -9.40
CA LEU A 173 33.06 -19.33 -9.49
C LEU A 173 33.63 -20.24 -10.57
N LEU A 174 33.95 -19.68 -11.75
CA LEU A 174 34.40 -20.49 -12.90
C LEU A 174 35.90 -20.80 -12.88
N ASP A 175 36.66 -20.20 -11.95
CA ASP A 175 38.11 -20.40 -11.76
C ASP A 175 38.90 -20.47 -13.09
N MET A 176 38.50 -19.62 -14.05
CA MET A 176 39.04 -19.73 -15.40
C MET A 176 40.38 -19.02 -15.48
N GLU A 177 41.46 -19.81 -15.59
CA GLU A 177 42.79 -19.32 -15.99
C GLU A 177 42.80 -18.64 -17.38
N LYS A 178 41.69 -18.76 -18.15
CA LYS A 178 41.58 -18.27 -19.53
C LYS A 178 40.60 -17.10 -19.63
N PRO A 179 41.08 -15.85 -19.78
CA PRO A 179 40.24 -14.65 -19.87
C PRO A 179 39.22 -14.65 -21.03
N ARG A 180 39.42 -15.49 -22.04
CA ARG A 180 38.62 -15.58 -23.27
C ARG A 180 37.12 -15.78 -23.05
N PHE A 181 36.73 -16.47 -21.98
CA PHE A 181 35.35 -16.89 -21.74
C PHE A 181 34.67 -16.06 -20.64
N LEU A 182 35.37 -15.06 -20.11
CA LEU A 182 34.82 -14.12 -19.14
C LEU A 182 34.23 -12.91 -19.87
N PRO A 183 33.14 -12.32 -19.34
CA PRO A 183 32.65 -11.04 -19.83
C PRO A 183 33.78 -10.01 -19.85
N SER A 184 34.11 -9.54 -21.04
CA SER A 184 35.16 -8.55 -21.28
C SER A 184 34.60 -7.14 -21.13
N THR A 185 33.30 -6.98 -21.37
CA THR A 185 32.57 -5.73 -21.25
C THR A 185 31.37 -5.88 -20.30
N PRO A 186 30.92 -4.79 -19.64
CA PRO A 186 29.70 -4.81 -18.83
C PRO A 186 28.47 -5.38 -19.57
N GLN A 187 28.38 -5.20 -20.88
CA GLN A 187 27.27 -5.63 -21.71
C GLN A 187 27.20 -7.16 -21.88
N GLU A 188 28.32 -7.87 -21.72
CA GLU A 188 28.41 -9.33 -21.82
C GLU A 188 28.03 -10.06 -20.53
N VAL A 189 27.88 -9.34 -19.41
CA VAL A 189 27.58 -9.93 -18.11
C VAL A 189 26.14 -10.46 -18.11
N PRO A 190 25.92 -11.78 -17.93
CA PRO A 190 24.58 -12.35 -17.96
C PRO A 190 23.76 -11.90 -16.76
N VAL A 191 22.47 -11.69 -16.98
CA VAL A 191 21.50 -11.43 -15.92
C VAL A 191 20.95 -12.75 -15.43
N ILE A 192 21.38 -13.19 -14.25
CA ILE A 192 20.98 -14.46 -13.64
C ILE A 192 19.90 -14.19 -12.60
N ALA A 193 18.81 -14.96 -12.64
CA ALA A 193 17.72 -14.90 -11.68
C ALA A 193 17.55 -16.25 -10.97
N ILE A 194 17.43 -16.22 -9.65
CA ILE A 194 17.05 -17.37 -8.82
C ILE A 194 15.54 -17.32 -8.62
N VAL A 195 14.84 -18.43 -8.80
CA VAL A 195 13.36 -18.46 -8.71
C VAL A 195 12.91 -19.52 -7.71
N GLY A 196 12.17 -19.10 -6.69
CA GLY A 196 11.54 -19.95 -5.67
C GLY A 196 10.03 -20.13 -5.92
N SER A 197 9.54 -21.36 -5.90
CA SER A 197 8.13 -21.68 -6.13
C SER A 197 7.26 -21.52 -4.87
N GLY A 198 5.94 -21.60 -5.04
CA GLY A 198 4.99 -21.71 -3.93
C GLY A 198 4.91 -23.10 -3.30
N GLY A 199 4.23 -23.20 -2.15
CA GLY A 199 4.05 -24.48 -1.47
C GLY A 199 4.15 -24.44 0.06
N GLY A 200 3.80 -23.32 0.69
CA GLY A 200 3.83 -23.16 2.14
C GLY A 200 5.21 -23.41 2.76
N PHE A 201 5.24 -23.98 3.97
CA PHE A 201 6.50 -24.26 4.68
C PHE A 201 7.40 -25.26 3.95
N ARG A 202 6.87 -26.14 3.10
CA ARG A 202 7.70 -27.02 2.27
C ARG A 202 8.56 -26.20 1.31
N ALA A 203 7.96 -25.24 0.61
CA ALA A 203 8.70 -24.36 -0.28
C ALA A 203 9.68 -23.48 0.50
N MET A 204 9.26 -22.92 1.64
CA MET A 204 10.12 -22.10 2.50
C MET A 204 11.37 -22.85 2.98
N VAL A 205 11.21 -24.05 3.55
CA VAL A 205 12.32 -24.86 4.07
C VAL A 205 13.18 -25.42 2.93
N GLY A 206 12.58 -25.84 1.82
CA GLY A 206 13.33 -26.27 0.65
C GLY A 206 14.18 -25.13 0.07
N PHE A 207 13.59 -23.93 -0.07
CA PHE A 207 14.27 -22.77 -0.59
C PHE A 207 15.37 -22.26 0.36
N SER A 208 15.22 -22.44 1.68
CA SER A 208 16.28 -22.11 2.63
C SER A 208 17.55 -22.96 2.43
N GLY A 209 17.38 -24.25 2.16
CA GLY A 209 18.48 -25.15 1.81
C GLY A 209 19.15 -24.79 0.48
N VAL A 210 18.34 -24.46 -0.53
CA VAL A 210 18.84 -23.97 -1.83
C VAL A 210 19.67 -22.70 -1.65
N MET A 211 19.16 -21.72 -0.92
CA MET A 211 19.84 -20.45 -0.69
C MET A 211 21.14 -20.63 0.08
N LYS A 212 21.20 -21.56 1.04
CA LYS A 212 22.46 -21.95 1.68
C LYS A 212 23.47 -22.49 0.68
N ALA A 213 23.07 -23.43 -0.18
CA ALA A 213 23.97 -24.01 -1.18
C ALA A 213 24.47 -22.94 -2.18
N LEU A 214 23.59 -22.05 -2.65
CA LEU A 214 23.94 -20.97 -3.56
C LEU A 214 24.87 -19.94 -2.91
N TYR A 215 24.67 -19.66 -1.62
CA TYR A 215 25.53 -18.76 -0.85
C TYR A 215 26.93 -19.37 -0.63
N GLU A 216 27.01 -20.60 -0.13
CA GLU A 216 28.29 -21.27 0.17
C GLU A 216 29.10 -21.59 -1.10
N SER A 217 28.45 -21.83 -2.24
CA SER A 217 29.12 -22.05 -3.53
C SER A 217 29.56 -20.76 -4.24
N GLY A 218 29.13 -19.58 -3.79
CA GLY A 218 29.37 -18.31 -4.48
C GLY A 218 28.50 -18.06 -5.71
N VAL A 219 27.57 -18.98 -6.03
CA VAL A 219 26.61 -18.79 -7.13
C VAL A 219 25.68 -17.59 -6.85
N LEU A 220 25.37 -17.33 -5.58
CA LEU A 220 24.53 -16.19 -5.19
C LEU A 220 25.15 -14.85 -5.60
N ASP A 221 26.48 -14.73 -5.56
CA ASP A 221 27.21 -13.52 -5.99
C ASP A 221 27.09 -13.28 -7.51
N CYS A 222 26.77 -14.33 -8.27
CA CYS A 222 26.52 -14.26 -9.70
C CYS A 222 25.08 -13.85 -10.04
N ALA A 223 24.15 -13.90 -9.08
CA ALA A 223 22.75 -13.57 -9.32
C ALA A 223 22.49 -12.05 -9.30
N THR A 224 21.64 -11.60 -10.22
CA THR A 224 21.10 -10.22 -10.25
C THR A 224 19.79 -10.13 -9.48
N TYR A 225 18.93 -11.14 -9.61
CA TYR A 225 17.60 -11.17 -8.99
C TYR A 225 17.36 -12.46 -8.21
N ILE A 226 16.52 -12.37 -7.17
CA ILE A 226 15.86 -13.52 -6.55
C ILE A 226 14.35 -13.24 -6.58
N ALA A 227 13.59 -14.09 -7.26
CA ALA A 227 12.15 -13.99 -7.35
C ALA A 227 11.47 -15.12 -6.57
N GLY A 228 10.34 -14.83 -5.94
CA GLY A 228 9.55 -15.84 -5.23
C GLY A 228 8.06 -15.56 -5.20
N LEU A 229 7.28 -16.62 -5.05
CA LEU A 229 5.84 -16.55 -4.76
C LEU A 229 5.46 -17.49 -3.62
N SER A 230 4.43 -17.14 -2.84
CA SER A 230 3.92 -17.95 -1.72
C SER A 230 5.06 -18.41 -0.77
N GLY A 231 5.18 -19.70 -0.43
CA GLY A 231 6.13 -20.17 0.58
C GLY A 231 7.59 -19.69 0.42
N SER A 232 8.09 -19.50 -0.80
CA SER A 232 9.44 -18.94 -1.01
C SER A 232 9.55 -17.47 -0.59
N THR A 233 8.48 -16.68 -0.70
CA THR A 233 8.48 -15.28 -0.24
C THR A 233 8.67 -15.20 1.27
N TRP A 234 8.13 -16.16 2.02
CA TRP A 234 8.32 -16.20 3.48
C TRP A 234 9.79 -16.38 3.86
N TYR A 235 10.52 -17.26 3.14
CA TYR A 235 11.96 -17.39 3.37
C TYR A 235 12.72 -16.13 2.97
N MET A 236 12.41 -15.56 1.81
CA MET A 236 13.03 -14.31 1.34
C MET A 236 12.81 -13.18 2.34
N SER A 237 11.59 -13.01 2.86
CA SER A 237 11.28 -12.03 3.91
C SER A 237 12.09 -12.27 5.17
N THR A 238 12.18 -13.51 5.65
CA THR A 238 12.99 -13.86 6.83
C THR A 238 14.48 -13.55 6.63
N LEU A 239 15.02 -13.87 5.46
CA LEU A 239 16.43 -13.67 5.13
C LEU A 239 16.77 -12.18 4.96
N PHE A 240 16.04 -11.46 4.12
CA PHE A 240 16.33 -10.06 3.80
C PHE A 240 15.99 -9.10 4.96
N SER A 241 15.04 -9.45 5.83
CA SER A 241 14.79 -8.68 7.07
C SER A 241 15.79 -8.97 8.18
N HIS A 242 16.66 -9.98 8.04
CA HIS A 242 17.59 -10.32 9.11
C HIS A 242 18.63 -9.20 9.28
N PRO A 243 18.84 -8.67 10.50
CA PRO A 243 19.72 -7.52 10.72
C PRO A 243 21.15 -7.80 10.26
N GLU A 244 21.67 -8.98 10.55
CA GLU A 244 23.04 -9.37 10.20
C GLU A 244 23.22 -9.88 8.75
N PHE A 245 22.16 -10.04 7.95
CA PHE A 245 22.32 -10.42 6.54
C PHE A 245 22.82 -9.20 5.72
N PRO A 246 23.78 -9.33 4.79
CA PRO A 246 24.42 -10.56 4.30
C PRO A 246 25.68 -11.03 5.05
N SER A 247 26.16 -10.32 6.07
CA SER A 247 27.35 -10.72 6.84
C SER A 247 27.19 -12.10 7.49
N LYS A 248 26.00 -12.37 8.02
CA LYS A 248 25.54 -13.69 8.47
C LYS A 248 24.78 -14.36 7.34
N GLY A 249 25.22 -15.56 6.95
CA GLY A 249 24.68 -16.25 5.80
C GLY A 249 23.42 -17.07 6.11
N PRO A 250 22.88 -17.76 5.10
CA PRO A 250 21.77 -18.69 5.27
C PRO A 250 22.04 -19.80 6.28
N LYS A 251 23.29 -20.20 6.52
CA LYS A 251 23.61 -21.29 7.45
C LYS A 251 23.09 -20.99 8.86
N GLU A 252 23.43 -19.83 9.42
CA GLU A 252 23.03 -19.45 10.76
C GLU A 252 21.56 -19.02 10.81
N ILE A 253 21.09 -18.28 9.79
CA ILE A 253 19.69 -17.83 9.71
C ILE A 253 18.73 -19.02 9.58
N ASN A 254 19.12 -20.08 8.85
CA ASN A 254 18.33 -21.29 8.74
C ASN A 254 18.25 -22.08 10.06
N ALA A 255 19.26 -21.97 10.93
CA ALA A 255 19.19 -22.57 12.27
C ALA A 255 18.16 -21.85 13.15
N GLU A 256 18.06 -20.53 13.04
CA GLU A 256 16.98 -19.75 13.68
C GLU A 256 15.61 -20.12 13.10
N LEU A 257 15.49 -20.21 11.78
CA LEU A 257 14.28 -20.65 11.10
C LEU A 257 13.83 -22.03 11.58
N MET A 258 14.77 -22.99 11.68
CA MET A 258 14.50 -24.33 12.18
C MET A 258 13.93 -24.29 13.62
N LYS A 259 14.49 -23.44 14.49
CA LYS A 259 13.96 -23.24 15.84
C LYS A 259 12.54 -22.68 15.82
N SER A 260 12.28 -21.65 15.02
CA SER A 260 10.94 -21.07 14.85
C SER A 260 9.89 -22.09 14.41
N VAL A 261 10.18 -22.88 13.36
CA VAL A 261 9.20 -23.83 12.78
C VAL A 261 9.13 -25.16 13.53
N SER A 262 10.02 -25.40 14.50
CA SER A 262 9.98 -26.61 15.33
C SER A 262 8.79 -26.62 16.30
N SER A 263 8.28 -25.44 16.64
CA SER A 263 7.07 -25.26 17.44
C SER A 263 5.81 -25.24 16.55
N ASN A 264 4.70 -25.79 17.01
CA ASN A 264 3.43 -25.73 16.27
C ASN A 264 2.94 -24.28 16.18
N PRO A 265 2.91 -23.65 14.98
CA PRO A 265 2.50 -22.26 14.81
C PRO A 265 1.07 -21.99 15.30
N LEU A 266 0.20 -23.02 15.30
CA LEU A 266 -1.18 -22.89 15.77
C LEU A 266 -1.29 -22.55 17.26
N ARG A 267 -0.22 -22.70 18.05
CA ARG A 267 -0.19 -22.21 19.44
C ARG A 267 -0.30 -20.69 19.52
N LEU A 268 0.07 -19.97 18.47
CA LEU A 268 -0.07 -18.50 18.40
C LEU A 268 -1.52 -18.06 18.14
N LEU A 269 -2.45 -19.00 17.95
CA LEU A 269 -3.89 -18.74 17.91
C LEU A 269 -4.55 -18.83 19.29
N LEU A 270 -3.77 -18.87 20.37
CA LEU A 270 -4.31 -18.81 21.73
C LEU A 270 -4.94 -17.43 22.02
N PRO A 271 -5.95 -17.36 22.91
CA PRO A 271 -6.73 -16.13 23.14
C PRO A 271 -5.90 -14.87 23.41
N GLN A 272 -4.79 -15.00 24.16
CA GLN A 272 -3.92 -13.89 24.53
C GLN A 272 -3.21 -13.23 23.32
N HIS A 273 -2.87 -14.01 22.29
CA HIS A 273 -2.25 -13.49 21.07
C HIS A 273 -3.31 -12.89 20.14
N ILE A 274 -4.48 -13.53 20.06
CA ILE A 274 -5.60 -13.05 19.24
C ILE A 274 -6.10 -11.67 19.70
N THR A 275 -6.11 -11.37 21.00
CA THR A 275 -6.50 -10.03 21.47
C THR A 275 -5.56 -8.94 20.96
N ASN A 276 -4.25 -9.20 20.91
CA ASN A 276 -3.26 -8.26 20.39
C ASN A 276 -3.45 -8.04 18.88
N TYR A 277 -3.72 -9.13 18.15
CA TYR A 277 -4.05 -9.07 16.72
C TYR A 277 -5.28 -8.21 16.50
N ILE A 278 -6.37 -8.44 17.24
CA ILE A 278 -7.61 -7.68 17.12
C ILE A 278 -7.35 -6.19 17.38
N GLN A 279 -6.56 -5.82 18.39
CA GLN A 279 -6.24 -4.43 18.68
C GLN A 279 -5.45 -3.75 17.53
N ALA A 280 -4.44 -4.42 16.97
CA ALA A 280 -3.69 -3.90 15.81
C ALA A 280 -4.61 -3.70 14.59
N LEU A 281 -5.54 -4.63 14.36
CA LEU A 281 -6.53 -4.54 13.30
C LEU A 281 -7.55 -3.41 13.53
N TRP A 282 -7.94 -3.15 14.78
CA TRP A 282 -8.81 -2.02 15.11
C TRP A 282 -8.18 -0.69 14.74
N SER A 283 -6.87 -0.50 14.98
CA SER A 283 -6.16 0.71 14.56
C SER A 283 -6.19 0.88 13.04
N LYS A 284 -5.91 -0.20 12.27
CA LYS A 284 -5.99 -0.19 10.80
C LYS A 284 -7.40 0.15 10.30
N LYS A 285 -8.42 -0.47 10.90
CA LYS A 285 -9.84 -0.23 10.56
C LYS A 285 -10.29 1.19 10.93
N ALA A 286 -9.91 1.70 12.10
CA ALA A 286 -10.23 3.04 12.55
C ALA A 286 -9.64 4.13 11.62
N ASN A 287 -8.46 3.86 11.04
CA ASN A 287 -7.85 4.72 10.03
C ASN A 287 -8.55 4.62 8.65
N GLY A 288 -9.44 3.65 8.46
CA GLY A 288 -10.26 3.48 7.26
C GLY A 288 -9.67 2.56 6.20
N GLN A 289 -8.66 1.75 6.54
CA GLN A 289 -8.20 0.65 5.70
C GLN A 289 -9.06 -0.61 5.94
N PRO A 290 -9.37 -1.39 4.89
CA PRO A 290 -10.07 -2.65 5.07
C PRO A 290 -9.17 -3.64 5.82
N VAL A 291 -9.80 -4.43 6.69
CA VAL A 291 -9.18 -5.57 7.38
C VAL A 291 -9.83 -6.84 6.87
N THR A 292 -9.01 -7.83 6.57
CA THR A 292 -9.41 -9.14 6.06
C THR A 292 -8.77 -10.25 6.88
N PHE A 293 -9.18 -11.49 6.63
CA PHE A 293 -8.54 -12.65 7.26
C PHE A 293 -7.05 -12.77 6.90
N THR A 294 -6.63 -12.24 5.75
CA THR A 294 -5.22 -12.18 5.34
C THR A 294 -4.36 -11.38 6.32
N ASP A 295 -4.91 -10.37 7.00
CA ASP A 295 -4.17 -9.61 8.00
C ASP A 295 -3.83 -10.48 9.23
N ILE A 296 -4.80 -11.27 9.71
CA ILE A 296 -4.60 -12.22 10.82
C ILE A 296 -3.60 -13.30 10.42
N PHE A 297 -3.77 -13.87 9.23
CA PHE A 297 -2.85 -14.87 8.71
C PHE A 297 -1.42 -14.30 8.55
N GLY A 298 -1.29 -13.06 8.08
CA GLY A 298 -0.02 -12.35 7.99
C GLY A 298 0.64 -12.19 9.36
N MET A 299 -0.10 -11.78 10.39
CA MET A 299 0.42 -11.68 11.77
C MET A 299 0.90 -13.03 12.31
N LEU A 300 0.14 -14.11 12.08
CA LEU A 300 0.53 -15.46 12.48
C LEU A 300 1.86 -15.89 11.82
N ILE A 301 2.00 -15.66 10.52
CA ILE A 301 3.23 -15.96 9.77
C ILE A 301 4.38 -15.09 10.28
N GLY A 302 4.13 -13.79 10.52
CA GLY A 302 5.11 -12.85 11.07
C GLY A 302 5.62 -13.29 12.44
N GLU A 303 4.74 -13.58 13.39
CA GLU A 303 5.13 -13.98 14.75
C GLU A 303 5.81 -15.34 14.78
N THR A 304 5.54 -16.21 13.78
CA THR A 304 6.28 -17.47 13.62
C THR A 304 7.71 -17.23 13.10
N LEU A 305 7.88 -16.39 12.08
CA LEU A 305 9.12 -16.34 11.28
C LEU A 305 10.03 -15.17 11.64
N ILE A 306 9.46 -14.04 12.05
CA ILE A 306 10.14 -12.78 12.35
C ILE A 306 9.63 -12.10 13.64
N PRO A 307 9.40 -12.84 14.76
CA PRO A 307 8.75 -12.30 15.97
C PRO A 307 9.46 -11.07 16.58
N ALA A 308 10.78 -10.96 16.42
CA ALA A 308 11.57 -9.86 16.97
C ALA A 308 11.58 -8.59 16.09
N ARG A 309 10.92 -8.62 14.92
CA ARG A 309 10.96 -7.53 13.91
C ARG A 309 9.66 -7.47 13.11
N MET A 310 8.54 -7.52 13.82
CA MET A 310 7.19 -7.48 13.24
C MET A 310 6.87 -6.15 12.54
N ASP A 311 7.59 -5.09 12.88
CA ASP A 311 7.48 -3.75 12.32
C ASP A 311 8.23 -3.57 10.99
N THR A 312 9.06 -4.55 10.57
CA THR A 312 9.83 -4.46 9.32
C THR A 312 8.94 -4.15 8.13
N LYS A 313 9.38 -3.26 7.25
CA LYS A 313 8.68 -2.83 6.03
C LYS A 313 9.33 -3.37 4.76
N LEU A 314 8.62 -3.34 3.63
CA LEU A 314 9.21 -3.75 2.35
C LEU A 314 10.24 -2.73 1.87
N SER A 315 9.95 -1.44 2.07
CA SER A 315 10.88 -0.36 1.74
C SER A 315 12.22 -0.51 2.46
N GLU A 316 12.23 -0.95 3.72
CA GLU A 316 13.46 -1.15 4.54
C GLU A 316 14.40 -2.22 3.96
N LEU A 317 13.87 -3.18 3.19
CA LEU A 317 14.72 -4.19 2.54
C LEU A 317 15.70 -3.59 1.52
N HIS A 318 15.54 -2.32 1.14
CA HIS A 318 16.49 -1.59 0.30
C HIS A 318 17.89 -1.52 0.94
N GLU A 319 18.00 -1.58 2.28
CA GLU A 319 19.27 -1.60 3.00
C GLU A 319 20.14 -2.81 2.65
N LYS A 320 19.54 -3.88 2.13
CA LYS A 320 20.26 -5.09 1.69
C LYS A 320 20.71 -5.02 0.23
N VAL A 321 20.30 -4.01 -0.52
CA VAL A 321 20.55 -3.90 -1.96
C VAL A 321 21.07 -2.52 -2.40
N ASN A 322 21.19 -1.56 -1.49
CA ASN A 322 21.63 -0.18 -1.77
C ASN A 322 23.04 -0.09 -2.36
N GLU A 323 23.96 -0.98 -1.99
CA GLU A 323 25.31 -1.13 -2.55
C GLU A 323 25.39 -2.30 -3.56
N ALA A 324 24.24 -2.81 -3.99
CA ALA A 324 24.09 -4.00 -4.80
C ALA A 324 24.82 -5.25 -4.22
N GLN A 325 24.93 -5.32 -2.90
CA GLN A 325 25.58 -6.40 -2.15
C GLN A 325 24.81 -7.72 -2.20
N CYS A 326 23.47 -7.66 -2.31
CA CYS A 326 22.61 -8.82 -2.55
C CYS A 326 21.91 -8.73 -3.91
N PRO A 327 21.45 -9.85 -4.50
CA PRO A 327 20.50 -9.82 -5.61
C PRO A 327 19.20 -9.12 -5.19
N LEU A 328 18.53 -8.43 -6.12
CA LEU A 328 17.28 -7.72 -5.82
C LEU A 328 16.16 -8.72 -5.54
N PRO A 329 15.50 -8.66 -4.36
CA PRO A 329 14.38 -9.53 -4.07
C PRO A 329 13.11 -9.04 -4.78
N LEU A 330 12.46 -9.95 -5.51
CA LEU A 330 11.21 -9.74 -6.21
C LEU A 330 10.14 -10.70 -5.66
N PHE A 331 9.01 -10.14 -5.26
CA PHE A 331 7.86 -10.90 -4.76
C PHE A 331 6.65 -10.65 -5.64
N THR A 332 5.63 -11.50 -5.55
CA THR A 332 4.45 -11.33 -6.38
C THR A 332 3.15 -11.85 -5.77
N CYS A 333 2.03 -11.24 -6.18
CA CYS A 333 0.68 -11.76 -5.99
C CYS A 333 -0.15 -11.55 -7.26
N LEU A 334 -1.41 -12.01 -7.22
CA LEU A 334 -2.37 -11.80 -8.28
C LEU A 334 -3.40 -10.74 -7.87
N HIS A 335 -3.69 -9.82 -8.80
CA HIS A 335 -4.88 -8.99 -8.77
C HIS A 335 -6.00 -9.69 -9.55
N VAL A 336 -7.08 -10.06 -8.85
CA VAL A 336 -8.24 -10.76 -9.43
C VAL A 336 -9.40 -9.78 -9.53
N LYS A 337 -9.99 -9.67 -10.73
CA LYS A 337 -11.18 -8.84 -10.96
C LYS A 337 -12.43 -9.59 -10.48
N PRO A 338 -13.42 -8.91 -9.87
CA PRO A 338 -14.60 -9.55 -9.30
C PRO A 338 -15.43 -10.34 -10.33
N ASP A 339 -15.44 -9.90 -11.59
CA ASP A 339 -16.29 -10.46 -12.64
C ASP A 339 -15.58 -11.46 -13.57
N VAL A 340 -14.37 -11.90 -13.21
CA VAL A 340 -13.60 -12.85 -14.04
C VAL A 340 -13.05 -13.98 -13.19
N SER A 341 -13.18 -15.22 -13.68
CA SER A 341 -12.58 -16.38 -13.04
C SER A 341 -11.05 -16.23 -12.97
N GLU A 342 -10.47 -16.43 -11.79
CA GLU A 342 -9.01 -16.41 -11.54
C GLU A 342 -8.25 -17.31 -12.53
N LEU A 343 -8.84 -18.44 -12.91
CA LEU A 343 -8.26 -19.43 -13.82
C LEU A 343 -8.16 -18.93 -15.28
N MET A 344 -8.89 -17.87 -15.66
CA MET A 344 -8.91 -17.31 -17.02
C MET A 344 -8.21 -15.96 -17.13
N PHE A 345 -8.33 -15.06 -16.14
CA PHE A 345 -7.66 -13.76 -16.17
C PHE A 345 -7.31 -13.26 -14.76
N ALA A 346 -6.01 -13.18 -14.48
CA ALA A 346 -5.47 -12.45 -13.34
C ALA A 346 -4.28 -11.61 -13.80
N ASP A 347 -4.15 -10.41 -13.22
CA ASP A 347 -3.02 -9.54 -13.48
C ASP A 347 -1.95 -9.73 -12.40
N TRP A 348 -0.71 -9.97 -12.81
CA TRP A 348 0.41 -10.12 -11.87
C TRP A 348 0.80 -8.76 -11.29
N VAL A 349 0.97 -8.73 -9.97
CA VAL A 349 1.52 -7.58 -9.24
C VAL A 349 2.92 -7.95 -8.76
N GLU A 350 3.90 -7.14 -9.11
CA GLU A 350 5.29 -7.32 -8.67
C GLU A 350 5.61 -6.38 -7.50
N PHE A 351 6.47 -6.85 -6.61
CA PHE A 351 6.90 -6.15 -5.41
C PHE A 351 8.41 -6.22 -5.33
N SER A 352 9.04 -5.07 -5.16
CA SER A 352 10.45 -4.95 -4.82
C SER A 352 10.61 -3.95 -3.68
N PRO A 353 11.79 -3.85 -3.06
CA PRO A 353 12.08 -2.77 -2.12
C PRO A 353 12.01 -1.35 -2.74
N PHE A 354 11.95 -1.24 -4.07
CA PHE A 354 11.96 0.04 -4.78
C PHE A 354 10.58 0.50 -5.24
N GLU A 355 9.78 -0.42 -5.80
CA GLU A 355 8.42 -0.14 -6.29
C GLU A 355 7.53 -1.39 -6.28
N ILE A 356 6.22 -1.16 -6.28
CA ILE A 356 5.15 -2.16 -6.41
C ILE A 356 4.27 -1.75 -7.58
N GLY A 357 3.88 -2.69 -8.44
CA GLY A 357 3.03 -2.33 -9.56
C GLY A 357 2.61 -3.49 -10.45
N MET A 358 2.00 -3.14 -11.57
CA MET A 358 1.59 -4.08 -12.60
C MET A 358 2.33 -3.73 -13.90
N ALA A 359 3.43 -4.42 -14.20
CA ALA A 359 4.20 -4.23 -15.43
C ALA A 359 3.34 -4.25 -16.70
N LYS A 360 2.29 -5.07 -16.75
CA LYS A 360 1.37 -5.14 -17.90
C LYS A 360 0.77 -3.78 -18.28
N TYR A 361 0.54 -2.92 -17.29
CA TYR A 361 -0.03 -1.58 -17.47
C TYR A 361 1.01 -0.46 -17.29
N GLY A 362 2.25 -0.81 -16.95
CA GLY A 362 3.30 0.17 -16.67
C GLY A 362 2.99 1.06 -15.47
N THR A 363 2.17 0.61 -14.52
CA THR A 363 1.71 1.42 -13.39
C THR A 363 2.35 0.95 -12.10
N PHE A 364 3.13 1.83 -11.47
CA PHE A 364 3.92 1.54 -10.29
C PHE A 364 3.75 2.62 -9.22
N MET A 365 4.04 2.26 -7.97
CA MET A 365 4.09 3.15 -6.82
C MET A 365 5.25 2.75 -5.91
N THR A 366 5.68 3.64 -5.03
CA THR A 366 6.64 3.28 -3.98
C THR A 366 5.98 2.36 -2.93
N PRO A 367 6.75 1.48 -2.24
CA PRO A 367 6.17 0.51 -1.31
C PRO A 367 5.31 1.11 -0.20
N ASP A 368 5.67 2.30 0.30
CA ASP A 368 4.94 3.04 1.33
C ASP A 368 3.53 3.47 0.91
N LEU A 369 3.30 3.61 -0.39
CA LEU A 369 2.01 3.99 -0.92
C LEU A 369 1.06 2.79 -1.12
N PHE A 370 1.56 1.55 -1.07
CA PHE A 370 0.71 0.38 -1.28
C PHE A 370 -0.27 0.17 -0.13
N GLY A 371 -1.56 0.32 -0.45
CA GLY A 371 -2.67 0.32 0.50
C GLY A 371 -3.27 1.70 0.77
N SER A 372 -2.64 2.78 0.29
CA SER A 372 -3.18 4.14 0.26
C SER A 372 -4.37 4.27 -0.71
N LYS A 373 -5.21 5.29 -0.50
CA LYS A 373 -6.29 5.61 -1.44
C LYS A 373 -5.76 6.52 -2.53
N PHE A 374 -6.11 6.20 -3.77
CA PHE A 374 -5.70 6.94 -4.96
C PHE A 374 -6.90 7.44 -5.76
N PHE A 375 -6.69 8.54 -6.47
CA PHE A 375 -7.61 9.03 -7.48
C PHE A 375 -6.81 9.74 -8.57
N MET A 376 -7.04 9.35 -9.83
CA MET A 376 -6.34 9.88 -11.01
C MET A 376 -4.81 9.96 -10.81
N GLY A 377 -4.19 8.90 -10.28
CA GLY A 377 -2.74 8.82 -10.07
C GLY A 377 -2.18 9.60 -8.87
N THR A 378 -3.03 10.27 -8.09
CA THR A 378 -2.63 11.04 -6.89
C THR A 378 -3.12 10.35 -5.62
N ALA A 379 -2.29 10.28 -4.58
CA ALA A 379 -2.70 9.74 -3.29
C ALA A 379 -3.58 10.75 -2.54
N VAL A 380 -4.85 10.40 -2.34
CA VAL A 380 -5.84 11.26 -1.65
C VAL A 380 -5.91 11.00 -0.15
N LYS A 381 -5.49 9.80 0.27
CA LYS A 381 -5.30 9.45 1.66
C LYS A 381 -4.11 8.49 1.78
N ARG A 382 -3.04 8.99 2.38
CA ARG A 382 -1.83 8.21 2.66
C ARG A 382 -2.01 7.50 4.01
N TYR A 383 -1.70 6.21 4.03
CA TYR A 383 -1.59 5.45 5.26
C TYR A 383 -0.12 5.18 5.57
N GLU A 384 0.15 4.67 6.77
CA GLU A 384 1.46 4.10 7.05
C GLU A 384 1.71 2.89 6.14
N GLU A 385 2.97 2.70 5.74
CA GLU A 385 3.38 1.51 5.01
C GLU A 385 2.98 0.25 5.77
N ASN A 386 2.35 -0.70 5.06
CA ASN A 386 1.98 -1.96 5.67
C ASN A 386 3.23 -2.73 6.11
N PRO A 387 3.22 -3.36 7.29
CA PRO A 387 4.34 -4.18 7.74
C PRO A 387 4.52 -5.39 6.80
N LEU A 388 5.76 -5.88 6.69
CA LEU A 388 6.16 -6.94 5.78
C LEU A 388 5.33 -8.22 5.99
N HIS A 389 4.95 -8.52 7.24
CA HIS A 389 4.11 -9.70 7.53
C HIS A 389 2.71 -9.61 6.92
N PHE A 390 2.16 -8.41 6.70
CA PHE A 390 0.93 -8.24 5.93
C PHE A 390 1.13 -8.69 4.48
N LEU A 391 2.23 -8.26 3.84
CA LEU A 391 2.57 -8.69 2.49
C LEU A 391 2.87 -10.20 2.42
N MET A 392 3.54 -10.77 3.44
CA MET A 392 3.72 -12.23 3.57
C MET A 392 2.38 -12.97 3.62
N GLY A 393 1.37 -12.39 4.27
CA GLY A 393 -0.01 -12.87 4.24
C GLY A 393 -0.61 -12.80 2.85
N VAL A 394 -0.47 -11.68 2.14
CA VAL A 394 -0.96 -11.47 0.77
C VAL A 394 -0.32 -12.44 -0.23
N TRP A 395 1.00 -12.58 -0.22
CA TRP A 395 1.73 -13.51 -1.09
C TRP A 395 1.39 -14.98 -0.79
N GLY A 396 0.94 -15.27 0.44
CA GLY A 396 0.55 -16.60 0.92
C GLY A 396 -0.96 -16.84 1.03
N SER A 397 -1.81 -16.00 0.44
CA SER A 397 -3.26 -15.93 0.71
C SER A 397 -4.05 -17.20 0.36
N ALA A 398 -3.52 -18.12 -0.45
CA ALA A 398 -4.13 -19.43 -0.68
C ALA A 398 -4.41 -20.18 0.66
N PHE A 399 -3.57 -19.98 1.67
CA PHE A 399 -3.77 -20.57 3.01
C PHE A 399 -4.78 -19.81 3.86
N SER A 400 -5.03 -18.52 3.57
CA SER A 400 -6.06 -17.73 4.24
C SER A 400 -7.45 -18.15 3.77
N ILE A 401 -7.60 -18.47 2.47
CA ILE A 401 -8.85 -18.99 1.89
C ILE A 401 -9.17 -20.39 2.43
N LEU A 402 -8.16 -21.26 2.58
CA LEU A 402 -8.33 -22.65 3.00
C LEU A 402 -8.02 -22.88 4.50
N PHE A 403 -8.12 -21.85 5.33
CA PHE A 403 -7.66 -21.90 6.72
C PHE A 403 -8.35 -23.00 7.56
N ASN A 404 -9.63 -23.27 7.31
CA ASN A 404 -10.35 -24.38 7.97
C ASN A 404 -9.68 -25.74 7.75
N ARG A 405 -9.10 -25.95 6.55
CA ARG A 405 -8.31 -27.15 6.23
C ARG A 405 -6.95 -27.15 6.94
N VAL A 406 -6.34 -25.97 7.12
CA VAL A 406 -5.09 -25.80 7.88
C VAL A 406 -5.31 -26.14 9.37
N LEU A 407 -6.47 -25.80 9.94
CA LEU A 407 -6.87 -26.16 11.30
C LEU A 407 -7.28 -27.63 11.47
N GLY A 408 -7.43 -28.38 10.38
CA GLY A 408 -7.88 -29.77 10.42
C GLY A 408 -9.37 -29.95 10.74
N VAL A 409 -10.17 -28.89 10.59
CA VAL A 409 -11.63 -28.96 10.76
C VAL A 409 -12.20 -29.63 9.50
N LYS A 410 -12.76 -30.84 9.65
CA LYS A 410 -13.51 -31.50 8.56
C LYS A 410 -14.82 -30.74 8.33
N ASP A 411 -15.16 -30.50 7.08
CA ASP A 411 -16.47 -29.96 6.70
C ASP A 411 -17.58 -30.91 7.19
N THR A 412 -18.22 -30.57 8.31
CA THR A 412 -19.46 -31.21 8.74
C THR A 412 -20.62 -30.56 7.99
N VAL A 413 -20.83 -30.98 6.74
CA VAL A 413 -22.09 -30.76 6.04
C VAL A 413 -22.78 -32.11 5.92
N GLY A 414 -23.87 -32.25 6.67
CA GLY A 414 -24.73 -33.43 6.68
C GLY A 414 -25.33 -33.69 5.30
N GLY A 415 -25.06 -34.88 4.77
CA GLY A 415 -25.87 -35.45 3.70
C GLY A 415 -27.13 -36.03 4.32
N GLU A 416 -28.26 -35.35 4.16
CA GLU A 416 -29.56 -35.98 4.32
C GLU A 416 -29.69 -37.08 3.26
N HIS A 417 -29.76 -38.33 3.74
CA HIS A 417 -30.24 -39.46 2.97
C HIS A 417 -31.73 -39.23 2.64
N TYR A 418 -32.01 -38.72 1.44
CA TYR A 418 -33.30 -39.01 0.80
C TYR A 418 -33.24 -40.44 0.26
N GLY A 419 -33.74 -41.38 1.07
CA GLY A 419 -34.09 -42.72 0.64
C GLY A 419 -35.33 -42.67 -0.27
N GLY A 420 -35.13 -42.84 -1.57
CA GLY A 420 -36.19 -43.23 -2.50
C GLY A 420 -36.46 -44.73 -2.36
N ARG A 421 -37.67 -45.08 -1.91
CA ARG A 421 -38.23 -46.43 -2.01
C ARG A 421 -39.00 -46.57 -3.32
N ALA A 422 -38.86 -47.77 -3.89
CA ALA A 422 -39.61 -48.42 -4.97
C ALA A 422 -39.41 -47.90 -6.39
#